data_AF-A0A382GFQ9-F1
#
_entry.id   AF-A0A382GFQ9-F1
#
_cell.length_a   1.000
_cell.length_b   1.000
_cell.length_c   1.000
_cell.angle_alpha   90.00
_cell.angle_beta   90.00
_cell.angle_gamma   90.00
#
_symmetry.space_group_name_H-M   'P 1'
#
loop_
_entity.id
_entity.type
_entity.pdbx_description
1 polymer ?
#
loop_
_entity_poly.entity_id
_entity_poly.type
_entity_poly.pdbx_seq_one_letter_code
_entity_poly.pdbx_strand_id
1 'polypeptide(L)'
;MKWEFMNRVKTKLFLITTFALPFFMAGIMYLPTILMDMEPEDVTEIGLVYDDGLNDLLERFQTQVNGAFRLQDGNSQFQFSRFDEEQEALDSVLSKGIGGYIFIPSSVLDTGQVSYYSLSLSNIKIYSNLRRTLNQVVIEQRMLDQNIDVSLVGQLSRRIDFETFELDEMGEASEGDGLSSFLVPYLFLMILFMTVFMSGQLLLRSVMEE
;
A
#
# COMPACT_ATOMS: atom_id res chain seq x y z
N MET A 1 40.83 7.59 28.65
CA MET A 1 39.73 8.46 28.14
C MET A 1 39.96 9.07 26.74
N LYS A 2 40.60 10.25 26.56
CA LYS A 2 40.68 10.91 25.22
C LYS A 2 41.39 10.08 24.13
N TRP A 3 42.48 9.41 24.48
CA TRP A 3 43.27 8.60 23.54
C TRP A 3 42.54 7.31 23.13
N GLU A 4 41.91 6.61 24.08
CA GLU A 4 41.10 5.42 23.82
C GLU A 4 39.89 5.72 22.96
N PHE A 5 39.19 6.83 23.23
CA PHE A 5 38.10 7.32 22.39
C PHE A 5 38.58 7.53 20.95
N MET A 6 39.69 8.25 20.77
CA MET A 6 40.25 8.57 19.45
C MET A 6 40.68 7.33 18.66
N ASN A 7 41.26 6.33 19.33
CA ASN A 7 41.65 5.08 18.69
C ASN A 7 40.45 4.22 18.30
N ARG A 8 39.36 4.27 19.08
CA ARG A 8 38.18 3.43 18.85
C ARG A 8 37.24 4.00 17.80
N VAL A 9 37.04 5.32 17.75
CA VAL A 9 36.27 6.01 16.69
C VAL A 9 36.88 5.79 15.30
N LYS A 10 38.19 5.55 15.23
CA LYS A 10 38.90 5.23 13.97
C LYS A 10 38.86 3.75 13.59
N THR A 11 38.28 2.89 14.42
CA THR A 11 38.19 1.47 14.08
C THR A 11 37.22 1.26 12.92
N LYS A 12 37.56 0.33 12.02
CA LYS A 12 36.69 -0.06 10.91
C LYS A 12 35.30 -0.44 11.40
N LEU A 13 35.22 -1.17 12.53
CA LEU A 13 33.96 -1.57 13.12
C LEU A 13 33.10 -0.37 13.52
N PHE A 14 33.69 0.63 14.21
CA PHE A 14 32.96 1.85 14.59
C PHE A 14 32.46 2.61 13.37
N LEU A 15 33.29 2.79 12.34
CA LEU A 15 32.89 3.49 11.12
C LEU A 15 31.79 2.72 10.36
N ILE A 16 31.92 1.40 10.25
CA ILE A 16 30.91 0.56 9.60
C ILE A 16 29.59 0.64 10.37
N THR A 17 29.57 0.48 11.69
CA THR A 17 28.31 0.50 12.45
C THR A 17 27.71 1.90 12.57
N THR A 18 28.52 2.97 12.53
CA THR A 18 28.01 4.34 12.62
C THR A 18 27.41 4.84 11.31
N PHE A 19 27.96 4.42 10.17
CA PHE A 19 27.44 4.84 8.87
C PHE A 19 26.63 3.74 8.17
N ALA A 20 27.19 2.55 7.99
CA ALA A 20 26.54 1.50 7.21
C ALA A 20 25.24 0.99 7.84
N LEU A 21 25.15 0.88 9.18
CA LEU A 21 23.94 0.41 9.84
C LEU A 21 22.76 1.41 9.68
N PRO A 22 22.93 2.72 9.89
CA PRO A 22 21.94 3.73 9.50
C PRO A 22 21.45 3.65 8.06
N PHE A 23 22.37 3.57 7.09
CA PHE A 23 21.98 3.46 5.68
C PHE A 23 21.25 2.13 5.39
N PHE A 24 21.68 1.04 6.02
CA PHE A 24 21.02 -0.25 5.91
C PHE A 24 19.60 -0.23 6.51
N MET A 25 19.43 0.38 7.69
CA MET A 25 18.12 0.55 8.33
C MET A 25 17.19 1.44 7.50
N ALA A 26 17.70 2.54 6.95
CA ALA A 26 16.94 3.37 6.00
C ALA A 26 16.53 2.53 4.78
N GLY A 27 17.46 1.80 4.17
CA GLY A 27 17.17 0.92 3.04
C GLY A 27 16.06 -0.10 3.33
N ILE A 28 16.12 -0.79 4.48
CA ILE A 28 15.07 -1.73 4.90
C ILE A 28 13.74 -1.01 5.17
N MET A 29 13.77 0.17 5.77
CA MET A 29 12.56 0.94 6.07
C MET A 29 11.79 1.32 4.81
N TYR A 30 12.50 1.62 3.71
CA TYR A 30 11.91 1.99 2.42
C TYR A 30 11.67 0.81 1.48
N LEU A 31 12.24 -0.37 1.77
CA LEU A 31 12.05 -1.55 0.95
C LEU A 31 10.55 -1.90 0.79
N PRO A 32 9.71 -1.89 1.84
CA PRO A 32 8.27 -2.14 1.69
C PRO A 32 7.57 -1.12 0.80
N THR A 33 7.90 0.16 0.89
CA THR A 33 7.29 1.20 0.04
C THR A 33 7.61 0.98 -1.44
N ILE A 34 8.85 0.64 -1.78
CA ILE A 34 9.24 0.33 -3.16
C ILE A 34 8.51 -0.94 -3.64
N LEU A 35 8.48 -1.98 -2.81
CA LEU A 35 7.78 -3.23 -3.13
C LEU A 35 6.26 -3.05 -3.27
N MET A 36 5.65 -2.10 -2.56
CA MET A 36 4.21 -1.80 -2.66
C MET A 36 3.84 -1.12 -3.99
N ASP A 37 4.78 -0.39 -4.60
CA ASP A 37 4.58 0.29 -5.88
C ASP A 37 4.85 -0.61 -7.08
N MET A 38 5.57 -1.73 -6.88
CA MET A 38 5.77 -2.71 -7.93
C MET A 38 4.44 -3.33 -8.39
N GLU A 39 4.34 -3.51 -9.69
CA GLU A 39 3.23 -4.23 -10.30
C GLU A 39 3.32 -5.71 -9.93
N PRO A 40 2.18 -6.34 -9.57
CA PRO A 40 2.16 -7.74 -9.21
C PRO A 40 2.58 -8.62 -10.39
N GLU A 41 3.25 -9.73 -10.06
CA GLU A 41 3.70 -10.74 -11.04
C GLU A 41 2.67 -11.85 -11.23
N ASP A 42 1.93 -12.19 -10.17
CA ASP A 42 1.00 -13.32 -10.17
C ASP A 42 -0.46 -12.87 -10.32
N VAL A 43 -1.23 -13.67 -11.08
CA VAL A 43 -2.68 -13.55 -11.17
C VAL A 43 -3.31 -13.84 -9.80
N THR A 44 -4.24 -13.00 -9.39
CA THR A 44 -5.07 -13.22 -8.19
C THR A 44 -6.43 -13.76 -8.59
N GLU A 45 -6.71 -15.01 -8.25
CA GLU A 45 -8.04 -15.62 -8.42
C GLU A 45 -8.99 -15.21 -7.29
N ILE A 46 -10.15 -14.66 -7.65
CA ILE A 46 -11.18 -14.20 -6.71
C ILE A 46 -12.53 -14.82 -7.06
N GLY A 47 -13.17 -15.45 -6.08
CA GLY A 47 -14.54 -15.93 -6.19
C GLY A 47 -15.57 -14.79 -6.07
N LEU A 48 -16.64 -14.85 -6.84
CA LEU A 48 -17.80 -13.94 -6.72
C LEU A 48 -19.05 -14.77 -6.44
N VAL A 49 -19.74 -14.46 -5.33
CA VAL A 49 -21.01 -15.09 -4.95
C VAL A 49 -22.07 -13.99 -4.95
N TYR A 50 -23.07 -14.12 -5.83
CA TYR A 50 -24.10 -13.10 -6.04
C TYR A 50 -25.33 -13.68 -6.74
N ASP A 51 -26.48 -13.02 -6.55
CA ASP A 51 -27.74 -13.38 -7.22
C ASP A 51 -27.73 -12.97 -8.72
N ASP A 52 -28.43 -13.73 -9.58
CA ASP A 52 -28.50 -13.49 -11.04
C ASP A 52 -28.96 -12.09 -11.43
N GLY A 53 -29.73 -11.41 -10.59
CA GLY A 53 -30.15 -10.03 -10.82
C GLY A 53 -28.98 -9.02 -10.88
N LEU A 54 -27.78 -9.42 -10.45
CA LEU A 54 -26.58 -8.57 -10.44
C LEU A 54 -25.59 -8.88 -11.59
N ASN A 55 -25.94 -9.76 -12.53
CA ASN A 55 -25.05 -10.19 -13.63
C ASN A 55 -24.46 -8.99 -14.41
N ASP A 56 -25.30 -8.09 -14.91
CA ASP A 56 -24.85 -6.92 -15.70
C ASP A 56 -23.94 -5.97 -14.89
N LEU A 57 -24.24 -5.81 -13.60
CA LEU A 57 -23.45 -5.00 -12.67
C LEU A 57 -22.07 -5.64 -12.49
N LEU A 58 -22.02 -6.94 -12.26
CA LEU A 58 -20.80 -7.68 -11.98
C LEU A 58 -19.94 -7.86 -13.25
N GLU A 59 -20.53 -7.94 -14.44
CA GLU A 59 -19.80 -7.94 -15.71
C GLU A 59 -19.07 -6.60 -15.94
N ARG A 60 -19.74 -5.48 -15.68
CA ARG A 60 -19.13 -4.15 -15.70
C ARG A 60 -18.02 -4.02 -14.66
N PHE A 61 -18.24 -4.54 -13.45
CA PHE A 61 -17.21 -4.58 -12.41
C PHE A 61 -15.96 -5.34 -12.86
N GLN A 62 -16.12 -6.56 -13.38
CA GLN A 62 -15.00 -7.37 -13.87
C GLN A 62 -14.27 -6.65 -15.02
N THR A 63 -15.00 -6.05 -15.95
CA THR A 63 -14.41 -5.30 -17.08
C THR A 63 -13.60 -4.09 -16.59
N GLN A 64 -14.13 -3.32 -15.64
CA GLN A 64 -13.41 -2.18 -15.06
C GLN A 64 -12.17 -2.62 -14.27
N VAL A 65 -12.25 -3.72 -13.50
CA VAL A 65 -11.09 -4.28 -12.80
C VAL A 65 -10.02 -4.73 -13.80
N ASN A 66 -10.37 -5.53 -14.79
CA ASN A 66 -9.42 -6.06 -15.78
C ASN A 66 -8.79 -4.95 -16.63
N GLY A 67 -9.50 -3.84 -16.84
CA GLY A 67 -8.98 -2.67 -17.54
C GLY A 67 -8.01 -1.84 -16.68
N ALA A 68 -8.29 -1.69 -15.39
CA ALA A 68 -7.56 -0.82 -14.47
C ALA A 68 -6.34 -1.48 -13.80
N PHE A 69 -6.36 -2.81 -13.64
CA PHE A 69 -5.33 -3.53 -12.89
C PHE A 69 -4.70 -4.61 -13.77
N ARG A 70 -3.42 -4.42 -14.09
CA ARG A 70 -2.65 -5.29 -14.96
C ARG A 70 -1.39 -5.79 -14.27
N LEU A 71 -0.94 -6.96 -14.70
CA LEU A 71 0.37 -7.50 -14.37
C LEU A 71 1.44 -6.83 -15.24
N GLN A 72 2.70 -7.04 -14.89
CA GLN A 72 3.85 -6.54 -15.66
C GLN A 72 3.86 -7.00 -17.13
N ASP A 73 3.30 -8.17 -17.42
CA ASP A 73 3.19 -8.71 -18.78
C ASP A 73 2.02 -8.11 -19.58
N GLY A 74 1.23 -7.22 -18.96
CA GLY A 74 0.07 -6.55 -19.55
C GLY A 74 -1.24 -7.34 -19.45
N ASN A 75 -1.23 -8.55 -18.90
CA ASN A 75 -2.45 -9.35 -18.66
C ASN A 75 -3.23 -8.82 -17.44
N SER A 76 -4.48 -9.27 -17.28
CA SER A 76 -5.29 -8.89 -16.12
C SER A 76 -4.67 -9.42 -14.83
N GLN A 77 -4.55 -8.55 -13.82
CA GLN A 77 -4.12 -8.96 -12.48
C GLN A 77 -5.13 -9.91 -11.82
N PHE A 78 -6.42 -9.77 -12.15
CA PHE A 78 -7.49 -10.49 -11.50
C PHE A 78 -8.16 -11.47 -12.45
N GLN A 79 -8.46 -12.65 -11.93
CA GLN A 79 -9.31 -13.63 -12.56
C GLN A 79 -10.49 -13.92 -11.64
N PHE A 80 -11.70 -13.86 -12.19
CA PHE A 80 -12.93 -14.03 -11.43
C PHE A 80 -13.60 -15.36 -11.75
N SER A 81 -14.03 -16.05 -10.71
CA SER A 81 -14.82 -17.28 -10.81
C SER A 81 -16.15 -17.07 -10.11
N ARG A 82 -17.25 -17.34 -10.81
CA ARG A 82 -18.59 -17.27 -10.21
C ARG A 82 -18.85 -18.55 -9.41
N PHE A 83 -19.45 -18.38 -8.24
CA PHE A 83 -19.97 -19.44 -7.39
C PHE A 83 -21.43 -19.16 -7.08
N ASP A 84 -22.27 -20.20 -7.09
CA ASP A 84 -23.69 -20.05 -6.78
C ASP A 84 -23.94 -20.08 -5.26
N GLU A 85 -23.14 -20.84 -4.50
CA GLU A 85 -23.23 -20.92 -3.04
C GLU A 85 -21.98 -20.40 -2.34
N GLU A 86 -22.17 -19.71 -1.21
CA GLU A 86 -21.07 -19.20 -0.37
C GLU A 86 -20.18 -20.34 0.16
N GLN A 87 -20.77 -21.51 0.42
CA GLN A 87 -20.04 -22.68 0.91
C GLN A 87 -19.02 -23.20 -0.11
N GLU A 88 -19.36 -23.23 -1.40
CA GLU A 88 -18.45 -23.68 -2.46
C GLU A 88 -17.26 -22.73 -2.64
N ALA A 89 -17.53 -21.42 -2.56
CA ALA A 89 -16.49 -20.40 -2.59
C ALA A 89 -15.57 -20.51 -1.35
N LEU A 90 -16.15 -20.76 -0.18
CA LEU A 90 -15.41 -20.97 1.06
C LEU A 90 -14.52 -22.21 0.97
N ASP A 91 -15.04 -23.34 0.50
CA ASP A 91 -14.26 -24.57 0.33
C ASP A 91 -13.13 -24.39 -0.70
N SER A 92 -13.36 -23.59 -1.74
CA SER A 92 -12.33 -23.22 -2.73
C SER A 92 -11.21 -22.36 -2.12
N VAL A 93 -11.55 -21.44 -1.20
CA VAL A 93 -10.53 -20.68 -0.44
C VAL A 93 -9.75 -21.59 0.51
N LEU A 94 -10.44 -22.47 1.24
CA LEU A 94 -9.81 -23.38 2.20
C LEU A 94 -8.88 -24.39 1.52
N SER A 95 -9.25 -24.87 0.34
CA SER A 95 -8.41 -25.74 -0.50
C SER A 95 -7.30 -25.00 -1.24
N LYS A 96 -7.21 -23.67 -1.10
CA LYS A 96 -6.27 -22.78 -1.79
C LYS A 96 -6.40 -22.79 -3.32
N GLY A 97 -7.58 -23.13 -3.83
CA GLY A 97 -7.90 -22.98 -5.25
C GLY A 97 -8.02 -21.52 -5.66
N ILE A 98 -8.57 -20.67 -4.79
CA ILE A 98 -8.69 -19.22 -5.01
C ILE A 98 -8.11 -18.43 -3.83
N GLY A 99 -7.71 -17.18 -4.06
CA GLY A 99 -7.11 -16.32 -3.04
C GLY A 99 -8.11 -15.72 -2.05
N GLY A 100 -9.39 -15.66 -2.42
CA GLY A 100 -10.48 -15.14 -1.60
C GLY A 100 -11.79 -15.10 -2.38
N TYR A 101 -12.90 -14.79 -1.73
CA TYR A 101 -14.17 -14.54 -2.41
C TYR A 101 -14.88 -13.30 -1.87
N ILE A 102 -15.73 -12.70 -2.70
CA ILE A 102 -16.62 -11.60 -2.34
C ILE A 102 -18.06 -12.13 -2.36
N PHE A 103 -18.76 -11.99 -1.24
CA PHE A 103 -20.21 -12.18 -1.17
C PHE A 103 -20.92 -10.84 -1.36
N ILE A 104 -21.77 -10.78 -2.38
CA ILE A 104 -22.48 -9.57 -2.81
C ILE A 104 -23.98 -9.86 -2.76
N PRO A 105 -24.69 -9.40 -1.71
CA PRO A 105 -26.13 -9.63 -1.59
C PRO A 105 -26.90 -8.81 -2.63
N SER A 106 -28.07 -9.28 -3.05
CA SER A 106 -28.99 -8.53 -3.93
C SER A 106 -29.35 -7.13 -3.40
N SER A 107 -29.30 -6.93 -2.08
CA SER A 107 -29.52 -5.64 -1.43
C SER A 107 -28.34 -4.66 -1.52
N VAL A 108 -27.27 -4.99 -2.27
CA VAL A 108 -26.08 -4.12 -2.41
C VAL A 108 -26.43 -2.74 -2.98
N LEU A 109 -27.43 -2.66 -3.87
CA LEU A 109 -27.89 -1.39 -4.42
C LEU A 109 -28.54 -0.49 -3.37
N ASP A 110 -29.14 -1.05 -2.32
CA ASP A 110 -29.75 -0.27 -1.25
C ASP A 110 -28.78 -0.04 -0.08
N THR A 111 -28.11 -1.10 0.37
CA THR A 111 -27.32 -1.11 1.61
C THR A 111 -25.85 -0.74 1.38
N GLY A 112 -25.31 -1.03 0.19
CA GLY A 112 -23.89 -0.92 -0.11
C GLY A 112 -22.99 -1.89 0.66
N GLN A 113 -23.56 -2.95 1.27
CA GLN A 113 -22.81 -3.91 2.07
C GLN A 113 -22.36 -5.11 1.24
N VAL A 114 -21.09 -5.47 1.40
CA VAL A 114 -20.46 -6.66 0.78
C VAL A 114 -19.45 -7.25 1.77
N SER A 115 -19.22 -8.54 1.68
CA SER A 115 -18.24 -9.24 2.53
C SER A 115 -17.11 -9.81 1.69
N TYR A 116 -15.87 -9.63 2.13
CA TYR A 116 -14.70 -10.24 1.51
C TYR A 116 -14.06 -11.24 2.48
N TYR A 117 -13.79 -12.45 2.01
CA TYR A 117 -13.24 -13.53 2.79
C TYR A 117 -11.96 -14.05 2.15
N SER A 118 -10.90 -14.21 2.93
CA SER A 118 -9.60 -14.75 2.50
C SER A 118 -8.86 -15.35 3.69
N LEU A 119 -7.91 -16.25 3.41
CA LEU A 119 -6.99 -16.79 4.42
C LEU A 119 -5.97 -15.75 4.92
N SER A 120 -5.73 -14.68 4.16
CA SER A 120 -4.76 -13.64 4.50
C SER A 120 -5.23 -12.26 4.04
N LEU A 121 -5.37 -11.33 4.98
CA LEU A 121 -5.70 -9.92 4.70
C LEU A 121 -4.45 -9.03 4.56
N SER A 122 -3.26 -9.64 4.41
CA SER A 122 -1.99 -8.91 4.35
C SER A 122 -1.87 -8.03 3.10
N ASN A 123 -2.56 -8.37 2.01
CA ASN A 123 -2.56 -7.55 0.79
C ASN A 123 -3.71 -6.53 0.81
N ILE A 124 -3.50 -5.43 1.54
CA ILE A 124 -4.47 -4.33 1.69
C ILE A 124 -4.83 -3.69 0.34
N LYS A 125 -3.86 -3.65 -0.59
CA LYS A 125 -4.03 -3.06 -1.92
C LYS A 125 -5.10 -3.82 -2.73
N ILE A 126 -5.12 -5.15 -2.68
CA ILE A 126 -6.10 -5.98 -3.40
C ILE A 126 -7.54 -5.61 -3.02
N TYR A 127 -7.95 -5.80 -1.76
CA TYR A 127 -9.35 -5.60 -1.41
C TYR A 127 -9.74 -4.12 -1.38
N SER A 128 -8.79 -3.19 -1.19
CA SER A 128 -9.08 -1.75 -1.32
C SER A 128 -9.36 -1.33 -2.77
N ASN A 129 -8.64 -1.91 -3.74
CA ASN A 129 -8.88 -1.72 -5.16
C ASN A 129 -10.22 -2.32 -5.59
N LEU A 130 -10.47 -3.59 -5.26
CA LEU A 130 -11.73 -4.27 -5.57
C LEU A 130 -12.93 -3.53 -4.96
N ARG A 131 -12.84 -3.13 -3.68
CA ARG A 131 -13.89 -2.34 -3.01
C ARG A 131 -14.15 -1.02 -3.72
N ARG A 132 -13.09 -0.30 -4.13
CA ARG A 132 -13.23 1.00 -4.80
C ARG A 132 -13.92 0.86 -6.16
N THR A 133 -13.52 -0.13 -6.96
CA THR A 133 -14.13 -0.38 -8.27
C THR A 133 -15.58 -0.85 -8.11
N LEU A 134 -15.87 -1.77 -7.18
CA LEU A 134 -17.24 -2.22 -6.94
C LEU A 134 -18.14 -1.07 -6.48
N ASN A 135 -17.65 -0.23 -5.57
CA ASN A 135 -18.37 0.95 -5.12
C ASN A 135 -18.68 1.92 -6.27
N GLN A 136 -17.73 2.15 -7.18
CA GLN A 136 -17.94 2.98 -8.36
C GLN A 136 -19.06 2.42 -9.24
N VAL A 137 -19.02 1.12 -9.54
CA VAL A 137 -20.03 0.45 -10.39
C VAL A 137 -21.41 0.48 -9.75
N VAL A 138 -21.50 0.27 -8.42
CA VAL A 138 -22.76 0.37 -7.66
C VAL A 138 -23.32 1.79 -7.69
N ILE A 139 -22.47 2.82 -7.53
CA ILE A 139 -22.89 4.23 -7.66
C ILE A 139 -23.42 4.52 -9.06
N GLU A 140 -22.71 4.08 -10.10
CA GLU A 140 -23.15 4.23 -11.48
C GLU A 140 -24.49 3.53 -11.73
N GLN A 141 -24.69 2.33 -11.19
CA GLN A 141 -25.97 1.64 -11.31
C GLN A 141 -27.10 2.43 -10.65
N ARG A 142 -26.90 2.92 -9.42
CA ARG A 142 -27.89 3.77 -8.73
C ARG A 142 -28.23 5.03 -9.52
N MET A 143 -27.25 5.62 -10.22
CA MET A 143 -27.48 6.78 -11.09
C MET A 143 -28.35 6.40 -12.29
N LEU A 144 -28.04 5.28 -12.96
CA LEU A 144 -28.82 4.78 -14.10
C LEU A 144 -30.27 4.49 -13.69
N ASP A 145 -30.48 3.86 -12.53
CA ASP A 145 -31.82 3.54 -12.00
C ASP A 145 -32.65 4.83 -11.73
N GLN A 146 -31.99 5.95 -11.46
CA GLN A 146 -32.60 7.26 -11.24
C GLN A 146 -32.60 8.16 -12.49
N ASN A 147 -32.22 7.63 -13.66
CA ASN A 147 -32.07 8.40 -14.91
C ASN A 147 -31.11 9.60 -14.80
N ILE A 148 -30.07 9.48 -13.98
CA ILE A 148 -29.01 10.48 -13.85
C ILE A 148 -27.93 10.19 -14.91
N ASP A 149 -27.53 11.23 -15.66
CA ASP A 149 -26.44 11.13 -16.63
C ASP A 149 -25.08 10.95 -15.91
N VAL A 150 -24.59 9.72 -15.93
CA VAL A 150 -23.31 9.32 -15.34
C VAL A 150 -22.14 10.11 -15.94
N SER A 151 -22.17 10.41 -17.24
CA SER A 151 -21.09 11.13 -17.92
C SER A 151 -21.02 12.59 -17.44
N LEU A 152 -22.18 13.24 -17.30
CA LEU A 152 -22.26 14.59 -16.77
C LEU A 152 -21.76 14.64 -15.31
N VAL A 153 -22.19 13.71 -14.46
CA VAL A 153 -21.72 13.66 -13.07
C VAL A 153 -20.21 13.42 -13.00
N GLY A 154 -19.67 12.52 -13.83
CA GLY A 154 -18.23 12.29 -13.95
C GLY A 154 -17.44 13.56 -14.31
N GLN A 155 -17.97 14.37 -15.24
CA GLN A 155 -17.37 15.65 -15.60
C GLN A 155 -17.41 16.67 -14.45
N LEU A 156 -18.56 16.77 -13.76
CA LEU A 156 -18.76 17.70 -12.65
C LEU A 156 -18.00 17.29 -11.37
N SER A 157 -17.70 16.00 -11.21
CA SER A 157 -16.98 15.44 -10.06
C SER A 157 -15.48 15.28 -10.28
N ARG A 158 -14.93 15.86 -11.36
CA ARG A 158 -13.49 15.80 -11.67
C ARG A 158 -12.69 16.32 -10.48
N ARG A 159 -11.75 15.51 -10.01
CA ARG A 159 -10.87 15.87 -8.89
C ARG A 159 -10.00 17.06 -9.28
N ILE A 160 -9.77 17.94 -8.31
CA ILE A 160 -8.80 19.03 -8.44
C ILE A 160 -7.42 18.41 -8.32
N ASP A 161 -6.57 18.66 -9.30
CA ASP A 161 -5.16 18.32 -9.24
C ASP A 161 -4.42 19.38 -8.42
N PHE A 162 -3.78 18.96 -7.34
CA PHE A 162 -3.12 19.83 -6.39
C PHE A 162 -1.61 19.59 -6.46
N GLU A 163 -0.93 20.45 -7.18
CA GLU A 163 0.53 20.53 -7.16
C GLU A 163 0.98 21.28 -5.90
N THR A 164 2.00 20.77 -5.23
CA THR A 164 2.53 21.35 -3.99
C THR A 164 3.98 21.79 -4.20
N PHE A 165 4.28 23.02 -3.80
CA PHE A 165 5.61 23.61 -3.90
C PHE A 165 6.11 23.99 -2.50
N GLU A 166 7.37 23.67 -2.21
CA GLU A 166 8.10 24.12 -1.04
C GLU A 166 8.85 25.41 -1.38
N LEU A 167 8.83 26.38 -0.47
CA LEU A 167 9.52 27.66 -0.63
C LEU A 167 10.77 27.69 0.25
N ASP A 168 11.90 28.12 -0.30
CA ASP A 168 13.11 28.37 0.47
C ASP A 168 13.10 29.75 1.17
N GLU A 169 14.17 30.05 1.93
CA GLU A 169 14.31 31.33 2.64
C GLU A 169 14.40 32.56 1.71
N MET A 170 14.72 32.34 0.43
CA MET A 170 14.81 33.37 -0.61
C MET A 170 13.49 33.51 -1.40
N GLY A 171 12.52 32.62 -1.15
CA GLY A 171 11.23 32.59 -1.83
C GLY A 171 11.25 31.84 -3.17
N GLU A 172 12.31 31.08 -3.48
CA GLU A 172 12.35 30.21 -4.64
C GLU A 172 11.48 28.97 -4.38
N ALA A 173 10.59 28.67 -5.35
CA ALA A 173 9.70 27.52 -5.28
C ALA A 173 10.36 26.30 -5.93
N SER A 174 10.46 25.21 -5.18
CA SER A 174 10.77 23.88 -5.69
C SER A 174 9.58 22.96 -5.50
N GLU A 175 9.43 21.97 -6.37
CA GLU A 175 8.42 20.92 -6.17
C GLU A 175 8.63 20.26 -4.80
N GLY A 176 7.58 20.15 -4.01
CA GLY A 176 7.68 19.67 -2.63
C GLY A 176 7.99 18.18 -2.58
N ASP A 177 9.26 17.81 -2.38
CA ASP A 177 9.65 16.42 -2.12
C ASP A 177 9.65 16.14 -0.62
N GLY A 178 8.46 15.86 -0.08
CA GLY A 178 8.25 15.56 1.34
C GLY A 178 9.05 14.34 1.85
N LEU A 179 9.50 13.46 0.95
CA LEU A 179 10.35 12.33 1.31
C LEU A 179 11.76 12.82 1.67
N SER A 180 12.35 13.66 0.83
CA SER A 180 13.70 14.21 1.05
C SER A 180 13.77 15.12 2.30
N SER A 181 12.75 15.97 2.49
CA SER A 181 12.65 16.91 3.61
C SER A 181 12.54 16.19 4.96
N PHE A 182 12.03 14.96 5.01
CA PHE A 182 12.00 14.12 6.20
C PHE A 182 13.26 13.24 6.35
N LEU A 183 13.69 12.59 5.27
CA LEU A 183 14.74 11.57 5.28
C LEU A 183 16.09 12.15 5.69
N VAL A 184 16.47 13.31 5.15
CA VAL A 184 17.79 13.89 5.39
C VAL A 184 17.98 14.25 6.88
N PRO A 185 17.10 15.03 7.52
CA PRO A 185 17.21 15.31 8.95
C PRO A 185 17.16 14.05 9.83
N TYR A 186 16.32 13.07 9.46
CA TYR A 186 16.22 11.81 10.20
C TYR A 186 17.53 11.00 10.16
N LEU A 187 18.19 10.91 8.99
CA LEU A 187 19.50 10.26 8.88
C LEU A 187 20.55 10.95 9.75
N PHE A 188 20.58 12.29 9.76
CA PHE A 188 21.46 13.06 10.64
C PHE A 188 21.18 12.78 12.13
N LEU A 189 19.91 12.79 12.53
CA LEU A 189 19.51 12.47 13.91
C LEU A 189 19.95 11.06 14.31
N MET A 190 19.81 10.08 13.42
CA MET A 190 20.22 8.70 13.67
C MET A 190 21.74 8.55 13.78
N ILE A 191 22.53 9.20 12.92
CA ILE A 191 24.00 9.20 13.01
C ILE A 191 24.43 9.85 14.33
N LEU A 192 23.78 10.96 14.71
CA LEU A 192 24.03 11.64 15.99
C LEU A 192 23.68 10.73 17.17
N PHE A 193 22.51 10.10 17.16
CA PHE A 193 22.08 9.15 18.19
C PHE A 193 23.07 8.00 18.32
N MET A 194 23.51 7.38 17.23
CA MET A 194 24.48 6.29 17.25
C MET A 194 25.82 6.74 17.82
N THR A 195 26.28 7.94 17.44
CA THR A 195 27.52 8.52 17.98
C THR A 195 27.42 8.73 19.49
N VAL A 196 26.32 9.32 19.98
CA VAL A 196 26.09 9.56 21.41
C VAL A 196 25.92 8.24 22.15
N PHE A 197 25.10 7.32 21.65
CA PHE A 197 24.83 6.03 22.27
C PHE A 197 26.11 5.20 22.44
N MET A 198 26.93 5.10 21.40
CA MET A 198 28.23 4.44 21.46
C MET A 198 29.18 5.12 22.45
N SER A 199 29.16 6.45 22.53
CA SER A 199 29.95 7.18 23.53
C SER A 199 29.45 6.98 24.97
N GLY A 200 28.14 6.82 25.17
CA GLY A 200 27.54 6.56 26.48
C GLY A 200 27.92 5.19 27.05
N GLN A 201 28.00 4.16 26.21
CA GLN A 201 28.52 2.84 26.61
C GLN A 201 29.98 2.92 27.09
N LEU A 202 30.78 3.83 26.54
CA LEU A 202 32.18 4.04 26.96
C LEU A 202 32.25 4.64 28.37
N LEU A 203 31.41 5.63 28.66
CA LEU A 203 31.35 6.26 29.99
C LEU A 203 30.85 5.29 31.06
N LEU A 204 29.86 4.45 30.74
CA LEU A 204 29.34 3.46 31.70
C LEU A 204 30.37 2.37 32.01
N ARG A 205 31.14 1.91 31.03
CA ARG A 205 32.22 0.95 31.27
C ARG A 205 33.38 1.55 32.06
N SER A 206 33.77 2.80 31.80
CA SER A 206 34.87 3.42 32.54
C SER A 206 34.57 3.59 34.02
N VAL A 207 33.30 3.81 34.38
CA VAL A 207 32.86 3.91 35.79
C VAL A 207 32.75 2.54 36.46
N MET A 208 32.51 1.45 35.71
CA MET A 208 32.49 0.09 36.28
C MET A 208 33.88 -0.58 36.35
N GLU A 209 34.84 -0.12 35.54
CA GLU A 209 36.23 -0.60 35.57
C GLU A 209 37.10 0.18 36.58
N GLU A 210 36.61 1.29 37.13
CA GLU A 210 37.10 1.94 38.36
C GLU A 210 36.45 1.34 39.61
#